data_AF-A0ABD2P292-F1
#
_entry.id   AF-A0ABD2P292-F1
#
_cell.length_a   1.000
_cell.length_b   1.000
_cell.length_c   1.000
_cell.angle_alpha   90.00
_cell.angle_beta   90.00
_cell.angle_gamma   90.00
#
_symmetry.space_group_name_H-M   'P 1'
#
loop_
_entity.id
_entity.type
_entity.pdbx_description
1 polymer ?
#
loop_
_entity_poly.entity_id
_entity_poly.type
_entity_poly.pdbx_seq_one_letter_code
_entity_poly.pdbx_strand_id
1 'polypeptide(L)'
;METPFVGLKARGNVEDWLGKVEESMVISLRRIMKGALSDYQQRSRTEWVTRHPSQVVLAVSQIMWAKGVHDVLDKVDEYKHKRLDLYLKRCIGDLNDLAVLIRSDLPKVTRLILIALITIDVHARDTLANIAAKKINDW
;
A
#
# COMPACT_ATOMS: atom_id res chain seq x y z
N MET A 1 -10.63 -4.94 -9.21
CA MET A 1 -10.70 -3.86 -10.21
C MET A 1 -9.61 -4.10 -11.24
N GLU A 2 -9.96 -4.28 -12.50
CA GLU A 2 -8.96 -4.40 -13.60
C GLU A 2 -8.26 -3.06 -13.82
N THR A 3 -7.01 -3.07 -14.28
CA THR A 3 -6.26 -1.84 -14.60
C THR A 3 -6.76 -1.27 -15.93
N PRO A 4 -7.41 -0.09 -15.96
CA PRO A 4 -7.91 0.48 -17.20
C PRO A 4 -6.74 0.92 -18.08
N PHE A 5 -6.61 0.31 -19.27
CA PHE A 5 -5.66 0.71 -20.29
C PHE A 5 -6.29 1.76 -21.22
N VAL A 6 -5.48 2.72 -21.66
CA VAL A 6 -5.91 3.60 -22.77
C VAL A 6 -6.04 2.73 -24.01
N GLY A 7 -7.24 2.67 -24.59
CA GLY A 7 -7.52 1.82 -25.75
C GLY A 7 -6.65 2.18 -26.94
N LEU A 8 -5.66 1.35 -27.23
CA LEU A 8 -4.79 1.47 -28.40
C LEU A 8 -5.37 0.65 -29.55
N LYS A 9 -5.52 1.28 -30.72
CA LYS A 9 -5.94 0.56 -31.93
C LYS A 9 -4.79 -0.30 -32.43
N ALA A 10 -5.03 -1.60 -32.62
CA ALA A 10 -4.08 -2.51 -33.25
C ALA A 10 -3.83 -2.09 -34.70
N ARG A 11 -2.66 -1.48 -34.97
CA ARG A 11 -2.25 -0.97 -36.29
C ARG A 11 -0.73 -1.02 -36.42
N GLY A 12 -0.25 -1.35 -37.63
CA GLY A 12 1.18 -1.41 -37.95
C GLY A 12 1.80 -2.77 -37.62
N ASN A 13 3.14 -2.84 -37.60
CA ASN A 13 3.87 -4.03 -37.21
C ASN A 13 3.55 -4.41 -35.76
N VAL A 14 3.55 -5.71 -35.47
CA VAL A 14 3.19 -6.26 -34.16
C VAL A 14 4.11 -5.73 -33.07
N GLU A 15 5.42 -5.63 -33.35
CA GLU A 15 6.41 -5.13 -32.39
C GLU A 15 6.14 -3.67 -32.01
N ASP A 16 5.86 -2.80 -33.00
CA ASP A 16 5.55 -1.39 -32.74
C ASP A 16 4.25 -1.22 -31.94
N TRP A 17 3.25 -2.06 -32.23
CA TRP A 17 1.98 -2.03 -31.50
C TRP A 17 2.17 -2.53 -30.06
N LEU A 18 2.87 -3.65 -29.86
CA LEU A 18 3.17 -4.17 -28.53
C LEU A 18 3.98 -3.18 -27.69
N GLY A 19 4.98 -2.51 -28.28
CA GLY A 19 5.75 -1.48 -27.61
C GLY A 19 4.87 -0.30 -27.14
N LYS A 20 3.90 0.13 -27.97
CA LYS A 20 2.93 1.16 -27.57
C LYS A 20 1.98 0.69 -26.46
N VAL A 21 1.58 -0.59 -26.49
CA VAL A 21 0.76 -1.18 -25.43
C VAL A 21 1.52 -1.15 -24.11
N GLU A 22 2.77 -1.61 -24.09
CA GLU A 22 3.63 -1.58 -22.90
C GLU A 22 3.79 -0.15 -22.34
N GLU A 23 4.10 0.82 -23.20
CA GLU A 23 4.23 2.23 -22.79
C GLU A 23 2.93 2.75 -22.15
N SER A 24 1.79 2.46 -22.77
CA SER A 24 0.46 2.81 -22.25
C SER A 24 0.16 2.13 -20.91
N MET A 25 0.58 0.88 -20.72
CA MET A 25 0.44 0.16 -19.44
C MET A 25 1.21 0.89 -18.33
N VAL A 26 2.48 1.25 -18.58
CA VAL A 26 3.32 1.96 -17.62
C VAL A 26 2.73 3.33 -17.26
N ILE A 27 2.30 4.10 -18.25
CA ILE A 27 1.66 5.42 -18.04
C ILE A 27 0.38 5.27 -17.19
N SER A 28 -0.45 4.28 -17.52
CA SER A 28 -1.71 4.03 -16.83
C SER A 28 -1.47 3.64 -15.37
N LEU A 29 -0.54 2.72 -15.11
CA LEU A 29 -0.16 2.31 -13.74
C LEU A 29 0.39 3.48 -12.93
N ARG A 30 1.29 4.30 -13.51
CA ARG A 30 1.82 5.50 -12.83
C ARG A 30 0.72 6.47 -12.45
N ARG A 31 -0.25 6.71 -13.34
CA ARG A 31 -1.39 7.60 -13.08
C ARG A 31 -2.27 7.06 -11.95
N ILE A 32 -2.62 5.77 -12.00
CA ILE A 32 -3.45 5.13 -10.98
C ILE A 32 -2.73 5.15 -9.62
N MET A 33 -1.43 4.84 -9.58
CA MET A 33 -0.64 4.84 -8.35
C MET A 33 -0.55 6.23 -7.72
N LYS A 34 -0.38 7.30 -8.52
CA LYS A 34 -0.45 8.69 -8.03
C LYS A 34 -1.83 9.02 -7.44
N GLY A 35 -2.90 8.58 -8.09
CA GLY A 35 -4.26 8.73 -7.57
C GLY A 35 -4.45 8.02 -6.23
N ALA A 36 -4.00 6.77 -6.14
CA ALA A 36 -4.09 5.96 -4.92
C ALA A 36 -3.27 6.55 -3.76
N LEU A 37 -2.07 7.09 -4.04
CA LEU A 37 -1.25 7.81 -3.05
C LEU A 37 -1.97 9.04 -2.49
N SER A 38 -2.56 9.86 -3.37
CA SER A 38 -3.30 11.06 -2.96
C SER A 38 -4.54 10.71 -2.11
N ASP A 39 -5.25 9.63 -2.48
CA ASP A 39 -6.47 9.18 -1.81
C ASP A 39 -6.18 8.48 -0.46
N TYR A 40 -4.97 7.99 -0.22
CA TYR A 40 -4.61 7.17 0.95
C TYR A 40 -4.96 7.81 2.30
N GLN A 41 -4.68 9.11 2.45
CA GLN A 41 -4.92 9.82 3.71
C GLN A 41 -6.33 10.41 3.81
N GLN A 42 -7.12 10.35 2.75
CA GLN A 42 -8.46 10.95 2.68
C GLN A 42 -9.57 9.97 3.10
N ARG A 43 -9.25 8.69 3.24
CA ARG A 43 -10.21 7.61 3.52
C ARG A 43 -9.73 6.73 4.66
N SER A 44 -10.66 5.96 5.22
CA SER A 44 -10.29 4.86 6.11
C SER A 44 -9.50 3.79 5.34
N ARG A 45 -8.68 3.03 6.06
CA ARG A 45 -7.87 1.96 5.47
C ARG A 45 -8.75 0.92 4.75
N THR A 46 -9.84 0.51 5.38
CA THR A 46 -10.79 -0.49 4.86
C THR A 46 -11.54 -0.01 3.63
N GLU A 47 -11.90 1.27 3.56
CA GLU A 47 -12.53 1.83 2.36
C GLU A 47 -11.51 1.93 1.23
N TRP A 48 -10.32 2.47 1.51
CA TRP A 48 -9.28 2.69 0.51
C TRP A 48 -8.86 1.39 -0.19
N VAL A 49 -8.63 0.30 0.55
CA VAL A 49 -8.19 -0.99 -0.05
C VAL A 49 -9.20 -1.60 -1.04
N THR A 50 -10.48 -1.26 -0.93
CA THR A 50 -11.52 -1.77 -1.84
C THR A 50 -11.71 -0.90 -3.08
N ARG A 51 -11.17 0.32 -3.09
CA ARG A 51 -11.36 1.31 -4.18
C ARG A 51 -10.26 1.32 -5.22
N HIS A 52 -9.10 0.72 -4.92
CA HIS A 52 -7.93 0.76 -5.81
C HIS A 52 -7.60 -0.63 -6.38
N PRO A 53 -6.94 -0.70 -7.54
CA PRO A 53 -6.48 -1.98 -8.07
C PRO A 53 -5.53 -2.69 -7.12
N SER A 54 -5.65 -4.01 -7.06
CA SER A 54 -5.01 -4.83 -6.03
C SER A 54 -3.50 -4.69 -5.94
N GLN A 55 -2.79 -4.68 -7.08
CA GLN A 55 -1.33 -4.48 -7.07
C GLN A 55 -0.94 -3.07 -6.61
N VAL A 56 -1.76 -2.07 -6.94
CA VAL A 56 -1.54 -0.69 -6.48
C VAL A 56 -1.77 -0.58 -4.98
N VAL A 57 -2.78 -1.27 -4.44
CA VAL A 57 -3.02 -1.37 -2.99
C VAL A 57 -1.79 -1.90 -2.28
N LEU A 58 -1.21 -3.01 -2.73
CA LEU A 58 -0.02 -3.61 -2.11
C LEU A 58 1.18 -2.65 -2.15
N ALA A 59 1.49 -2.10 -3.33
CA ALA A 59 2.64 -1.22 -3.50
C ALA A 59 2.51 0.08 -2.69
N VAL A 60 1.36 0.76 -2.79
CA VAL A 60 1.15 2.03 -2.08
C VAL A 60 1.10 1.83 -0.57
N SER A 61 0.58 0.69 -0.08
CA SER A 61 0.62 0.35 1.35
C SER A 61 2.05 0.30 1.88
N GLN A 62 2.96 -0.36 1.15
CA GLN A 62 4.37 -0.44 1.54
C GLN A 62 5.06 0.93 1.48
N ILE A 63 4.77 1.75 0.46
CA ILE A 63 5.29 3.12 0.35
C ILE A 63 4.85 3.96 1.55
N MET A 64 3.56 3.89 1.91
CA MET A 64 3.01 4.69 3.00
C MET A 64 3.49 4.20 4.38
N TRP A 65 3.70 2.89 4.54
CA TRP A 65 4.33 2.35 5.73
C TRP A 65 5.78 2.84 5.87
N ALA A 66 6.60 2.67 4.83
CA ALA A 66 8.00 3.11 4.82
C ALA A 66 8.12 4.61 5.11
N LYS A 67 7.26 5.43 4.47
CA LYS A 67 7.19 6.87 4.75
C LYS A 67 6.86 7.16 6.22
N GLY A 68 5.85 6.49 6.78
CA GLY A 68 5.46 6.69 8.18
C GLY A 68 6.56 6.27 9.17
N VAL A 69 7.31 5.22 8.84
CA VAL A 69 8.50 4.79 9.60
C VAL A 69 9.58 5.88 9.57
N HIS A 70 9.95 6.40 8.39
CA HIS A 70 10.92 7.50 8.28
C HIS A 70 10.46 8.76 9.02
N ASP A 71 9.18 9.17 8.86
CA ASP A 71 8.62 10.36 9.52
C ASP A 71 8.75 10.31 11.07
N VAL A 72 8.75 9.10 11.65
CA VAL A 72 8.94 8.87 13.08
C VAL A 72 10.42 8.87 13.46
N LEU A 73 11.26 8.19 12.66
CA LEU A 73 12.64 7.90 13.00
C LEU A 73 13.61 9.04 12.70
N ASP A 74 13.39 9.80 11.64
CA ASP A 74 14.22 10.95 11.24
C ASP A 74 14.17 12.08 12.28
N LYS A 75 13.10 12.11 13.08
CA LYS A 75 12.96 13.06 14.19
C LYS A 75 13.65 12.53 15.43
N VAL A 76 14.89 12.96 15.63
CA VAL A 76 15.70 12.61 16.80
C VAL A 76 15.46 13.64 17.92
N ASP A 77 14.43 13.38 18.72
CA ASP A 77 14.09 14.15 19.92
C ASP A 77 13.59 13.23 21.04
N GLU A 78 13.35 13.78 22.23
CA GLU A 78 12.88 13.05 23.43
C GLU A 78 11.53 12.32 23.22
N TYR A 79 10.75 12.70 22.20
CA TYR A 79 9.46 12.10 21.88
C TYR A 79 9.55 10.97 20.84
N LYS A 80 10.74 10.64 20.32
CA LYS A 80 10.93 9.59 19.28
C LYS A 80 10.25 8.27 19.67
N HIS A 81 10.52 7.76 20.87
CA HIS A 81 9.93 6.51 21.35
C HIS A 81 8.40 6.59 21.47
N LYS A 82 7.88 7.71 21.97
CA LYS A 82 6.43 7.93 22.06
C LYS A 82 5.77 7.96 20.67
N ARG A 83 6.39 8.62 19.69
CA ARG A 83 5.89 8.64 18.30
C ARG A 83 5.91 7.25 17.68
N LEU A 84 6.95 6.47 17.95
CA LEU A 84 7.08 5.10 17.48
C LEU A 84 6.00 4.19 18.06
N ASP A 85 5.74 4.29 19.36
CA ASP A 85 4.65 3.53 20.02
C ASP A 85 3.28 3.93 19.47
N LEU A 86 3.04 5.22 19.22
CA LEU A 86 1.81 5.70 18.59
C LEU A 86 1.65 5.17 17.16
N TYR A 87 2.73 5.16 16.38
CA TYR A 87 2.69 4.64 15.02
C TYR A 87 2.48 3.12 15.01
N LEU A 88 3.13 2.38 15.91
CA LEU A 88 2.89 0.94 16.09
C LEU A 88 1.44 0.64 16.48
N LYS A 89 0.87 1.41 17.41
CA LYS A 89 -0.55 1.29 17.79
C LYS A 89 -1.48 1.52 16.59
N ARG A 90 -1.17 2.51 15.75
CA ARG A 90 -1.91 2.75 14.50
C ARG A 90 -1.82 1.54 13.56
N CYS A 91 -0.63 1.00 13.30
CA CYS A 91 -0.46 -0.19 12.45
C CYS A 91 -1.27 -1.39 12.97
N ILE A 92 -1.30 -1.60 14.29
CA ILE A 92 -2.11 -2.66 14.92
C ILE A 92 -3.60 -2.39 14.72
N GLY A 93 -4.05 -1.14 14.86
CA GLY A 93 -5.44 -0.74 14.59
C GLY A 93 -5.84 -1.02 13.14
N ASP A 94 -5.06 -0.54 12.18
CA ASP A 94 -5.29 -0.77 10.75
C ASP A 94 -5.34 -2.28 10.42
N LEU A 95 -4.45 -3.09 11.01
CA LEU A 95 -4.43 -4.54 10.85
C LEU A 95 -5.71 -5.21 11.40
N ASN A 96 -6.18 -4.77 12.57
CA ASN A 96 -7.42 -5.29 13.17
C ASN A 96 -8.63 -4.95 12.29
N ASP A 97 -8.71 -3.74 11.76
CA ASP A 97 -9.79 -3.32 10.86
C ASP A 97 -9.79 -4.15 9.57
N LEU A 98 -8.61 -4.42 9.00
CA LEU A 98 -8.48 -5.30 7.84
C LEU A 98 -8.85 -6.76 8.18
N ALA A 99 -8.51 -7.24 9.37
CA ALA A 99 -8.90 -8.55 9.85
C ALA A 99 -10.41 -8.68 10.08
N VAL A 100 -11.10 -7.59 10.43
CA VAL A 100 -12.58 -7.55 10.45
C VAL A 100 -13.12 -7.54 9.03
N LEU A 101 -12.59 -6.69 8.15
CA LEU A 101 -13.03 -6.58 6.75
C LEU A 101 -12.94 -7.92 6.01
N ILE A 102 -11.85 -8.67 6.18
CA ILE A 102 -11.72 -9.96 5.49
C ILE A 102 -12.79 -10.98 5.91
N ARG A 103 -13.49 -10.80 7.04
CA ARG A 103 -14.60 -11.69 7.45
C ARG A 103 -15.94 -11.34 6.79
N SER A 104 -16.05 -10.19 6.13
CA SER A 104 -17.27 -9.82 5.41
C SER A 104 -17.41 -10.61 4.10
N ASP A 105 -18.58 -10.47 3.48
CA ASP A 105 -18.78 -10.99 2.13
C ASP A 105 -18.01 -10.13 1.12
N LEU A 106 -17.11 -10.77 0.39
CA LEU A 106 -16.14 -10.13 -0.50
C LEU A 106 -15.92 -11.01 -1.72
N PRO A 107 -15.74 -10.40 -2.91
CA PRO A 107 -15.33 -11.14 -4.09
C PRO A 107 -14.04 -11.93 -3.83
N LYS A 108 -13.94 -13.13 -4.39
CA LYS A 108 -12.79 -14.04 -4.21
C LYS A 108 -11.44 -13.35 -4.43
N VAL A 109 -11.33 -12.54 -5.48
CA VAL A 109 -10.11 -11.80 -5.81
C VAL A 109 -9.78 -10.75 -4.74
N THR A 110 -10.77 -9.98 -4.28
CA THR A 110 -10.60 -8.98 -3.21
C THR A 110 -10.13 -9.65 -1.92
N ARG A 111 -10.72 -10.80 -1.56
CA ARG A 111 -10.34 -11.58 -0.38
C ARG A 111 -8.89 -12.05 -0.44
N LEU A 112 -8.45 -12.61 -1.57
CA LEU A 112 -7.06 -13.06 -1.76
C LEU A 112 -6.06 -11.91 -1.59
N ILE A 113 -6.42 -10.71 -2.04
CA ILE A 113 -5.57 -9.53 -1.95
C ILE A 113 -5.53 -8.99 -0.52
N LEU A 114 -6.64 -9.03 0.21
CA LEU A 114 -6.64 -8.71 1.63
C LEU A 114 -5.78 -9.69 2.44
N ILE A 115 -5.79 -10.99 2.10
CA ILE A 115 -4.88 -11.98 2.73
C ILE A 115 -3.42 -11.58 2.50
N ALA A 116 -3.06 -11.28 1.26
CA ALA A 116 -1.70 -10.85 0.92
C ALA A 116 -1.32 -9.56 1.67
N LEU A 117 -2.23 -8.57 1.70
CA LEU A 117 -1.99 -7.30 2.40
C LEU A 117 -1.82 -7.50 3.91
N ILE A 118 -2.73 -8.24 4.55
CA ILE A 118 -2.65 -8.58 5.98
C ILE A 118 -1.33 -9.29 6.31
N THR A 119 -0.89 -10.20 5.45
CA THR A 119 0.38 -10.92 5.64
C THR A 119 1.57 -9.95 5.65
N ILE A 120 1.59 -8.99 4.72
CA ILE A 120 2.61 -7.93 4.67
C ILE A 120 2.51 -7.02 5.90
N ASP A 121 1.31 -6.60 6.27
CA ASP A 121 1.08 -5.68 7.40
C ASP A 121 1.46 -6.33 8.74
N VAL A 122 1.28 -7.64 8.92
CA VAL A 122 1.80 -8.40 10.08
C VAL A 122 3.33 -8.31 10.14
N HIS A 123 4.02 -8.60 9.03
CA HIS A 123 5.47 -8.51 8.97
C HIS A 123 5.99 -7.09 9.25
N ALA A 124 5.32 -6.08 8.68
CA ALA A 124 5.61 -4.67 8.90
C ALA A 124 5.44 -4.27 10.38
N ARG A 125 4.35 -4.71 11.02
CA ARG A 125 4.10 -4.51 12.45
C ARG A 125 5.18 -5.16 13.31
N ASP A 126 5.52 -6.42 13.03
CA ASP A 126 6.54 -7.17 13.79
C ASP A 126 7.92 -6.50 13.67
N THR A 127 8.26 -6.06 12.46
CA THR A 127 9.49 -5.29 12.22
C THR A 127 9.49 -4.01 13.05
N LEU A 128 8.39 -3.25 13.04
CA LEU A 128 8.27 -2.02 13.82
C LEU A 128 8.33 -2.25 15.34
N ALA A 129 7.72 -3.33 15.82
CA ALA A 129 7.80 -3.72 17.23
C ALA A 129 9.24 -4.06 17.64
N ASN A 130 9.98 -4.77 16.78
CA ASN A 130 11.39 -5.08 17.01
C ASN A 130 12.26 -3.81 17.07
N ILE A 131 11.98 -2.83 16.21
CA ILE A 131 12.64 -1.52 16.20
C ILE A 131 12.41 -0.80 17.53
N ALA A 132 11.15 -0.75 17.98
CA ALA A 132 10.78 -0.10 19.24
C ALA A 132 11.45 -0.76 20.44
N ALA A 133 11.44 -2.09 20.50
CA ALA A 133 12.05 -2.86 21.59
C ALA A 133 13.56 -2.66 21.68
N LYS A 134 14.26 -2.63 20.54
CA LYS A 134 15.72 -2.48 20.48
C LYS A 134 16.22 -1.06 20.71
N LYS A 135 15.34 -0.06 20.84
CA LYS A 135 15.69 1.37 20.97
C LYS A 135 16.73 1.80 19.93
N ILE A 136 16.55 1.37 18.68
CA ILE A 136 17.50 1.65 17.61
C ILE A 136 17.57 3.17 17.39
N ASN A 137 18.75 3.72 17.67
CA ASN A 137 18.99 5.17 17.60
C ASN A 137 19.40 5.63 16.20
N ASP A 138 20.09 4.77 15.43
CA ASP A 138 20.59 5.07 14.09
C ASP A 138 19.97 4.12 13.04
N TRP A 139 19.60 4.70 11.90
CA TRP A 139 18.98 4.04 10.74
C TRP A 139 19.87 4.18 9.51
#